data_AF-A0A9E5IEF4-F1
#
_entry.id   AF-A0A9E5IEF4-F1
#
_cell.length_a   1.000
_cell.length_b   1.000
_cell.length_c   1.000
_cell.angle_alpha   90.00
_cell.angle_beta   90.00
_cell.angle_gamma   90.00
#
_symmetry.space_group_name_H-M   'P 1'
#
loop_
_entity.id
_entity.type
_entity.pdbx_description
1 polymer ?
#
loop_
_entity_poly.entity_id
_entity_poly.type
_entity_poly.pdbx_seq_one_letter_code
_entity_poly.pdbx_strand_id
1 'polypeptide(L)'
;HTNAVYGFVSMLVNVLKERQPSHIAVAFDISRETFRTAAYPEYKAGRAKTPPEFKGQVELIKQLLEALNISVVTVEGFEADDILATLAHHSPEPVRIISGDRDSFQLVNHNVTVLYPRKGMSDLVNMTDEAIREKYDVGAAQYRDLAALVGETSDNLPGIPGVGPKTAAKWINQYGSALEVLAHKDEITGKVGEALREHVALVERNYELNRLVDTLDIPTDVTAYEKREYDAAAVNQLLDALEFGALRARLFAAWPSGDAMADAAASGGAKTGAGAKGKSAGKAGAGIGSAAVDVVATPAETGESFSAEVTQVDAKALKKWLGDHAKTPVALSFAGKWGRGTGTIDAVALTGEDGSAIWCTYIQGEEVLTNWLESDAPKIVHDAKGPAIALLNQGVRLAGLVSDPAIGAYIVSPGTRNFELGELVTRYLGKSLTFAEKPEEERSLFSEEPEVSGELLAMQARANLELSEHFDNELAQRGGAELFSTIEIPLIGVLADLEATGIAVDVQAMRGLEATFEADAQAAVKQAHASVGHEFNLGSPKQLQEVLFEERGLPKTKKIKTGYTTDAEA
;
A
#
# COMPACT_ATOMS: atom_id res chain seq x y z
N HIS A 1 -5.39 2.39 -18.62
CA HIS A 1 -5.33 1.98 -17.21
C HIS A 1 -3.95 1.43 -16.93
N THR A 2 -3.25 1.95 -15.91
CA THR A 2 -1.89 1.54 -15.52
C THR A 2 -1.81 1.16 -14.03
N ASN A 3 -2.97 1.02 -13.37
CA ASN A 3 -3.09 0.75 -11.94
C ASN A 3 -2.42 -0.58 -11.51
N ALA A 4 -2.46 -1.63 -12.32
CA ALA A 4 -1.78 -2.88 -12.02
C ALA A 4 -0.26 -2.76 -12.18
N VAL A 5 0.21 -2.02 -13.19
CA VAL A 5 1.63 -1.71 -13.36
C VAL A 5 2.13 -0.90 -12.16
N TYR A 6 1.39 0.14 -11.74
CA TYR A 6 1.74 0.96 -10.58
C TYR A 6 1.81 0.13 -9.28
N GLY A 7 0.81 -0.73 -9.06
CA GLY A 7 0.76 -1.63 -7.90
C GLY A 7 1.93 -2.62 -7.88
N PHE A 8 2.25 -3.22 -9.03
CA PHE A 8 3.39 -4.13 -9.17
C PHE A 8 4.72 -3.42 -8.89
N VAL A 9 4.95 -2.25 -9.49
CA VAL A 9 6.18 -1.47 -9.28
C VAL A 9 6.31 -1.03 -7.84
N SER A 10 5.22 -0.58 -7.22
CA SER A 10 5.23 -0.20 -5.80
C SER A 10 5.61 -1.38 -4.90
N MET A 11 5.09 -2.58 -5.18
CA MET A 11 5.44 -3.81 -4.45
C MET A 11 6.91 -4.16 -4.67
N LEU A 12 7.38 -4.14 -5.92
CA LEU A 12 8.76 -4.42 -6.29
C LEU A 12 9.72 -3.48 -5.55
N VAL A 13 9.46 -2.17 -5.57
CA VAL A 13 10.27 -1.17 -4.85
C VAL A 13 10.37 -1.48 -3.36
N ASN A 14 9.26 -1.80 -2.71
CA ASN A 14 9.26 -2.11 -1.28
C ASN A 14 10.10 -3.36 -0.99
N VAL A 15 9.93 -4.41 -1.78
CA VAL A 15 10.69 -5.66 -1.66
C VAL A 15 12.18 -5.42 -1.86
N LEU A 16 12.55 -4.70 -2.91
CA LEU A 16 13.95 -4.41 -3.22
C LEU A 16 14.61 -3.58 -2.11
N LYS A 17 13.89 -2.59 -1.57
CA LYS A 17 14.36 -1.77 -0.45
C LYS A 17 14.54 -2.58 0.84
N GLU A 18 13.56 -3.39 1.21
CA GLU A 18 13.56 -4.12 2.48
C GLU A 18 14.44 -5.37 2.48
N ARG A 19 14.61 -6.02 1.32
CA ARG A 19 15.26 -7.33 1.23
C ARG A 19 16.61 -7.29 0.53
N GLN A 20 16.90 -6.21 -0.22
CA GLN A 20 18.16 -6.00 -0.94
C GLN A 20 18.70 -7.29 -1.59
N PRO A 21 17.92 -7.94 -2.48
CA PRO A 21 18.30 -9.23 -3.02
C PRO A 21 19.52 -9.12 -3.95
N SER A 22 20.44 -10.08 -3.86
CA SER A 22 21.54 -10.25 -4.82
C SER A 22 21.09 -10.87 -6.14
N HIS A 23 20.04 -11.70 -6.08
CA HIS A 23 19.47 -12.41 -7.23
C HIS A 23 17.96 -12.17 -7.28
N ILE A 24 17.42 -11.98 -8.49
CA ILE A 24 15.98 -11.77 -8.70
C ILE A 24 15.52 -12.40 -10.02
N ALA A 25 14.38 -13.09 -9.94
CA ALA A 25 13.66 -13.63 -11.07
C ALA A 25 12.16 -13.35 -10.93
N VAL A 26 11.49 -13.10 -12.05
CA VAL A 26 10.03 -12.94 -12.11
C VAL A 26 9.45 -13.95 -13.08
N ALA A 27 8.53 -14.79 -12.61
CA ALA A 27 7.84 -15.78 -13.42
C ALA A 27 6.48 -15.26 -13.90
N PHE A 28 6.11 -15.56 -15.15
CA PHE A 28 4.78 -15.29 -15.70
C PHE A 28 4.18 -16.53 -16.36
N ASP A 29 2.85 -16.66 -16.25
CA ASP A 29 2.08 -17.56 -17.08
C ASP A 29 2.03 -17.05 -18.53
N ILE A 30 2.30 -17.93 -19.50
CA ILE A 30 2.21 -17.59 -20.94
C ILE A 30 1.04 -18.25 -21.67
N SER A 31 0.49 -19.34 -21.14
CA SER A 31 -0.59 -20.08 -21.78
C SER A 31 -1.82 -20.18 -20.87
N ARG A 32 -3.01 -20.19 -21.48
CA ARG A 32 -4.25 -20.58 -20.79
C ARG A 32 -4.42 -22.10 -20.69
N GLU A 33 -3.72 -22.83 -21.55
CA GLU A 33 -3.69 -24.28 -21.56
C GLU A 33 -2.39 -24.77 -20.93
N THR A 34 -2.53 -25.49 -19.83
CA THR A 34 -1.45 -26.14 -19.10
C THR A 34 -1.69 -27.64 -19.10
N PHE A 35 -0.70 -28.43 -18.67
CA PHE A 35 -0.91 -29.87 -18.47
C PHE A 35 -2.05 -30.15 -17.48
N ARG A 36 -2.31 -29.24 -16.52
CA ARG A 36 -3.41 -29.34 -15.56
C ARG A 36 -4.77 -29.17 -16.25
N THR A 37 -4.93 -28.18 -17.11
CA THR A 37 -6.18 -27.97 -17.88
C THR A 37 -6.42 -29.11 -18.88
N ALA A 38 -5.35 -29.71 -19.43
CA ALA A 38 -5.46 -30.88 -20.30
C ALA A 38 -5.91 -32.14 -19.52
N ALA A 39 -5.45 -32.30 -18.28
CA ALA A 39 -5.84 -33.42 -17.41
C ALA A 39 -7.23 -33.21 -16.78
N TYR A 40 -7.62 -31.97 -16.47
CA TYR A 40 -8.90 -31.61 -15.87
C TYR A 40 -9.45 -30.31 -16.50
N PRO A 41 -10.36 -30.41 -17.48
CA PRO A 41 -10.87 -29.24 -18.22
C PRO A 41 -11.56 -28.18 -17.36
N GLU A 42 -12.16 -28.57 -16.23
CA GLU A 42 -12.80 -27.64 -15.30
C GLU A 42 -11.81 -26.92 -14.38
N TYR A 43 -10.52 -27.27 -14.39
CA TYR A 43 -9.47 -26.58 -13.64
C TYR A 43 -9.44 -25.09 -13.99
N LYS A 44 -9.52 -24.23 -12.97
CA LYS A 44 -9.59 -22.76 -13.10
C LYS A 44 -10.74 -22.23 -13.99
N ALA A 45 -11.69 -23.07 -14.43
CA ALA A 45 -12.76 -22.69 -15.36
C ALA A 45 -13.78 -21.67 -14.78
N GLY A 46 -13.89 -21.62 -13.44
CA GLY A 46 -14.74 -20.66 -12.73
C GLY A 46 -14.13 -19.26 -12.55
N ARG A 47 -12.88 -19.03 -12.97
CA ARG A 47 -12.21 -17.73 -12.80
C ARG A 47 -12.92 -16.65 -13.62
N ALA A 48 -13.14 -15.49 -13.01
CA ALA A 48 -13.72 -14.34 -13.69
C ALA A 48 -12.84 -13.97 -14.90
N LYS A 49 -13.47 -13.61 -16.02
CA LYS A 49 -12.73 -13.10 -17.19
C LYS A 49 -11.88 -11.92 -16.76
N THR A 50 -10.62 -11.91 -17.20
CA THR A 50 -9.70 -10.79 -17.02
C THR A 50 -10.40 -9.48 -17.41
N PRO A 51 -10.47 -8.49 -16.50
CA PRO A 51 -11.08 -7.20 -16.82
C PRO A 51 -10.44 -6.58 -18.06
N PRO A 52 -11.21 -5.93 -18.97
CA PRO A 52 -10.66 -5.29 -20.16
C PRO A 52 -9.55 -4.28 -19.83
N GLU A 53 -9.68 -3.60 -18.69
CA GLU A 53 -8.73 -2.61 -18.17
C GLU A 53 -7.35 -3.21 -17.84
N PHE A 54 -7.27 -4.52 -17.58
CA PHE A 54 -6.03 -5.23 -17.27
C PHE A 54 -5.28 -5.68 -18.53
N LYS A 55 -5.95 -5.68 -19.69
CA LYS A 55 -5.35 -6.11 -20.96
C LYS A 55 -4.19 -5.18 -21.34
N GLY A 56 -3.03 -5.76 -21.61
CA GLY A 56 -1.81 -5.02 -21.97
C GLY A 56 -0.96 -4.54 -20.79
N GLN A 57 -1.49 -4.53 -19.56
CA GLN A 57 -0.70 -4.11 -18.39
C GLN A 57 0.42 -5.12 -18.05
N VAL A 58 0.21 -6.41 -18.26
CA VAL A 58 1.24 -7.45 -18.06
C VAL A 58 2.43 -7.24 -19.01
N GLU A 59 2.17 -6.87 -20.26
CA GLU A 59 3.24 -6.61 -21.23
C GLU A 59 4.04 -5.36 -20.85
N LEU A 60 3.40 -4.32 -20.32
CA LEU A 60 4.09 -3.15 -19.77
C LEU A 60 4.97 -3.52 -18.56
N ILE A 61 4.50 -4.42 -17.69
CA ILE A 61 5.31 -4.91 -16.56
C ILE A 61 6.55 -5.67 -17.08
N LYS A 62 6.39 -6.55 -18.08
CA LYS A 62 7.52 -7.28 -18.68
C LYS A 62 8.54 -6.32 -19.31
N GLN A 63 8.08 -5.33 -20.07
CA GLN A 63 8.96 -4.31 -20.66
C GLN A 63 9.74 -3.53 -19.59
N LEU A 64 9.10 -3.18 -18.47
CA LEU A 64 9.78 -2.52 -17.37
C LEU A 64 10.81 -3.44 -16.68
N LEU A 65 10.47 -4.70 -16.45
CA LEU A 65 11.40 -5.68 -15.86
C LEU A 65 12.61 -5.91 -16.76
N GLU A 66 12.40 -6.01 -18.07
CA GLU A 66 13.46 -6.09 -19.08
C GLU A 66 14.34 -4.84 -19.06
N ALA A 67 13.74 -3.64 -19.01
CA ALA A 67 14.48 -2.39 -18.90
C ALA A 67 15.30 -2.29 -17.60
N LEU A 68 14.87 -2.93 -16.51
CA LEU A 68 15.60 -3.04 -15.25
C LEU A 68 16.63 -4.19 -15.23
N ASN A 69 16.80 -4.91 -16.33
CA ASN A 69 17.56 -6.16 -16.45
C ASN A 69 17.20 -7.23 -15.40
N ILE A 70 15.95 -7.22 -14.92
CA ILE A 70 15.41 -8.27 -14.06
C ILE A 70 15.00 -9.45 -14.94
N SER A 71 15.53 -10.63 -14.63
CA SER A 71 15.28 -11.84 -15.41
C SER A 71 13.79 -12.24 -15.34
N VAL A 72 13.15 -12.29 -16.50
CA VAL A 72 11.78 -12.76 -16.67
C VAL A 72 11.82 -14.19 -17.21
N VAL A 73 11.14 -15.12 -16.54
CA VAL A 73 11.12 -16.54 -16.90
C VAL A 73 9.70 -16.98 -17.23
N THR A 74 9.54 -17.66 -18.36
CA THR A 74 8.26 -18.20 -18.83
C THR A 74 8.48 -19.56 -19.48
N VAL A 75 7.60 -20.51 -19.24
CA VAL A 75 7.69 -21.87 -19.82
C VAL A 75 6.31 -22.26 -20.36
N GLU A 76 6.25 -22.73 -21.61
CA GLU A 76 4.98 -23.05 -22.25
C GLU A 76 4.38 -24.32 -21.64
N GLY A 77 3.07 -24.31 -21.37
CA GLY A 77 2.36 -25.45 -20.78
C GLY A 77 2.51 -25.59 -19.26
N PHE A 78 3.30 -24.73 -18.62
CA PHE A 78 3.51 -24.69 -17.17
C PHE A 78 3.11 -23.34 -16.57
N GLU A 79 2.84 -23.34 -15.27
CA GLU A 79 2.42 -22.15 -14.53
C GLU A 79 3.62 -21.46 -13.90
N ALA A 80 3.48 -20.18 -13.57
CA ALA A 80 4.52 -19.41 -12.89
C ALA A 80 4.98 -20.08 -11.58
N ASP A 81 4.06 -20.74 -10.87
CA ASP A 81 4.37 -21.46 -9.63
C ASP A 81 5.28 -22.67 -9.84
N ASP A 82 5.22 -23.35 -11.00
CA ASP A 82 6.13 -24.44 -11.37
C ASP A 82 7.56 -23.90 -11.63
N ILE A 83 7.65 -22.72 -12.22
CA ILE A 83 8.93 -22.01 -12.42
C ILE A 83 9.54 -21.65 -11.06
N LEU A 84 8.73 -21.07 -10.16
CA LEU A 84 9.16 -20.73 -8.80
C LEU A 84 9.60 -21.97 -8.02
N ALA A 85 8.88 -23.09 -8.14
CA ALA A 85 9.24 -24.37 -7.53
C ALA A 85 10.59 -24.88 -8.04
N THR A 86 10.80 -24.87 -9.35
CA THR A 86 12.06 -25.32 -9.97
C THR A 86 13.25 -24.47 -9.52
N LEU A 87 13.11 -23.14 -9.52
CA LEU A 87 14.18 -22.23 -9.08
C LEU A 87 14.46 -22.38 -7.58
N ALA A 88 13.43 -22.48 -6.75
CA ALA A 88 13.59 -22.63 -5.31
C ALA A 88 14.23 -23.97 -4.93
N HIS A 89 13.91 -25.05 -5.64
CA HIS A 89 14.48 -26.38 -5.41
C HIS A 89 15.99 -26.44 -5.68
N HIS A 90 16.44 -25.76 -6.74
CA HIS A 90 17.82 -25.82 -7.19
C HIS A 90 18.72 -24.74 -6.59
N SER A 91 18.16 -23.73 -5.92
CA SER A 91 18.94 -22.66 -5.31
C SER A 91 19.76 -23.16 -4.12
N PRO A 92 21.10 -22.99 -4.13
CA PRO A 92 21.94 -23.24 -2.96
C PRO A 92 21.83 -22.11 -1.92
N GLU A 93 21.28 -20.96 -2.31
CA GLU A 93 21.12 -19.77 -1.48
C GLU A 93 19.71 -19.68 -0.86
N PRO A 94 19.52 -18.97 0.26
CA PRO A 94 18.20 -18.73 0.85
C PRO A 94 17.23 -18.04 -0.12
N VAL A 95 16.06 -18.64 -0.33
CA VAL A 95 15.04 -18.17 -1.28
C VAL A 95 13.86 -17.53 -0.57
N ARG A 96 13.44 -16.38 -1.08
CA ARG A 96 12.19 -15.72 -0.67
C ARG A 96 11.23 -15.68 -1.85
N ILE A 97 10.16 -16.48 -1.78
CA ILE A 97 9.13 -16.53 -2.82
C ILE A 97 8.06 -15.51 -2.47
N ILE A 98 7.70 -14.61 -3.39
CA ILE A 98 6.61 -13.66 -3.20
C ILE A 98 5.43 -14.14 -4.04
N SER A 99 4.40 -14.68 -3.40
CA SER A 99 3.20 -15.15 -4.08
C SER A 99 1.95 -14.91 -3.24
N GLY A 100 0.85 -14.59 -3.93
CA GLY A 100 -0.49 -14.54 -3.36
C GLY A 100 -1.19 -15.91 -3.37
N ASP A 101 -0.59 -16.90 -4.02
CA ASP A 101 -1.10 -18.27 -4.10
C ASP A 101 -0.60 -19.11 -2.92
N ARG A 102 -1.52 -19.88 -2.34
CA ARG A 102 -1.21 -20.74 -1.18
C ARG A 102 -0.54 -22.03 -1.60
N ASP A 103 -0.63 -22.43 -2.87
CA ASP A 103 0.07 -23.60 -3.38
C ASP A 103 1.58 -23.50 -3.16
N SER A 104 2.12 -22.28 -3.19
CA SER A 104 3.52 -21.99 -2.90
C SER A 104 3.96 -22.39 -1.49
N PHE A 105 3.04 -22.58 -0.53
CA PHE A 105 3.37 -23.02 0.83
C PHE A 105 4.01 -24.42 0.84
N GLN A 106 3.74 -25.27 -0.16
CA GLN A 106 4.38 -26.58 -0.29
C GLN A 106 5.90 -26.49 -0.52
N LEU A 107 6.40 -25.32 -0.93
CA LEU A 107 7.82 -25.08 -1.20
C LEU A 107 8.60 -24.67 0.05
N VAL A 108 7.91 -24.28 1.14
CA VAL A 108 8.55 -23.78 2.35
C VAL A 108 9.36 -24.88 3.03
N ASN A 109 10.62 -24.57 3.32
CA ASN A 109 11.55 -25.45 4.02
C ASN A 109 12.63 -24.60 4.72
N HIS A 110 13.68 -25.22 5.24
CA HIS A 110 14.75 -24.51 5.96
C HIS A 110 15.47 -23.44 5.13
N ASN A 111 15.46 -23.56 3.81
CA ASN A 111 16.10 -22.64 2.87
C ASN A 111 15.10 -21.74 2.11
N VAL A 112 13.80 -22.05 2.14
CA VAL A 112 12.76 -21.36 1.34
C VAL A 112 11.69 -20.78 2.27
N THR A 113 11.45 -19.48 2.17
CA THR A 113 10.36 -18.78 2.86
C THR A 113 9.40 -18.15 1.86
N VAL A 114 8.09 -18.27 2.08
CA VAL A 114 7.08 -17.59 1.27
C VAL A 114 6.69 -16.26 1.94
N LEU A 115 6.66 -15.18 1.16
CA LEU A 115 6.18 -13.85 1.52
C LEU A 115 4.76 -13.67 0.98
N TYR A 116 3.76 -13.78 1.87
CA TYR A 116 2.35 -13.79 1.50
C TYR A 116 1.68 -12.43 1.76
N PRO A 117 1.02 -11.79 0.76
CA PRO A 117 0.33 -10.52 0.94
C PRO A 117 -0.97 -10.69 1.73
N ARG A 118 -1.06 -10.11 2.94
CA ARG A 118 -2.22 -10.25 3.85
C ARG A 118 -3.30 -9.19 3.58
N LYS A 119 -2.91 -7.94 3.38
CA LYS A 119 -3.80 -6.80 3.09
C LYS A 119 -3.15 -5.88 2.05
N GLY A 120 -3.56 -6.03 0.80
CA GLY A 120 -2.93 -5.30 -0.31
C GLY A 120 -1.49 -5.75 -0.54
N MET A 121 -0.75 -4.97 -1.32
CA MET A 121 0.56 -5.36 -1.86
C MET A 121 1.74 -4.90 -0.98
N SER A 122 1.47 -4.24 0.15
CA SER A 122 2.49 -3.69 1.06
C SER A 122 2.61 -4.41 2.41
N ASP A 123 1.65 -5.26 2.79
CA ASP A 123 1.68 -6.06 4.03
C ASP A 123 2.07 -7.51 3.71
N LEU A 124 3.38 -7.78 3.64
CA LEU A 124 3.95 -9.10 3.36
C LEU A 124 4.28 -9.85 4.65
N VAL A 125 3.74 -11.05 4.79
CA VAL A 125 3.93 -11.91 5.95
C VAL A 125 4.86 -13.06 5.60
N ASN A 126 5.86 -13.32 6.44
CA ASN A 126 6.70 -14.51 6.33
C ASN A 126 5.88 -15.75 6.71
N MET A 127 5.59 -16.60 5.73
CA MET A 127 5.01 -17.92 5.92
C MET A 127 6.17 -18.93 6.02
N THR A 128 6.64 -19.16 7.25
CA THR A 128 7.56 -20.25 7.59
C THR A 128 6.79 -21.53 7.86
N ASP A 129 7.48 -22.67 8.01
CA ASP A 129 6.86 -23.95 8.37
C ASP A 129 6.09 -23.84 9.71
N GLU A 130 6.63 -23.09 10.67
CA GLU A 130 5.95 -22.80 11.95
C GLU A 130 4.68 -21.97 11.76
N ALA A 131 4.73 -20.91 10.95
CA ALA A 131 3.57 -20.06 10.67
C ALA A 131 2.47 -20.84 9.92
N ILE A 132 2.86 -21.76 9.04
CA ILE A 132 1.94 -22.66 8.34
C ILE A 132 1.30 -23.64 9.34
N ARG A 133 2.10 -24.27 10.22
CA ARG A 133 1.58 -25.16 11.27
C ARG A 133 0.59 -24.47 12.20
N GLU A 134 0.92 -23.27 12.68
CA GLU A 134 0.04 -22.51 13.57
C GLU A 134 -1.33 -22.22 12.94
N LYS A 135 -1.33 -21.95 11.63
CA LYS A 135 -2.54 -21.53 10.91
C LYS A 135 -3.37 -22.68 10.34
N TYR A 136 -2.71 -23.75 9.89
CA TYR A 136 -3.33 -24.82 9.11
C TYR A 136 -3.27 -26.19 9.80
N ASP A 137 -2.67 -26.28 10.99
CA ASP A 137 -2.50 -27.51 11.77
C ASP A 137 -1.66 -28.60 11.05
N VAL A 138 -0.97 -28.27 9.96
CA VAL A 138 -0.05 -29.15 9.19
C VAL A 138 1.22 -28.40 8.81
N GLY A 139 2.32 -29.13 8.57
CA GLY A 139 3.56 -28.53 8.07
C GLY A 139 3.49 -28.11 6.60
N ALA A 140 4.46 -27.30 6.15
CA ALA A 140 4.61 -26.88 4.77
C ALA A 140 4.62 -28.05 3.78
N ALA A 141 5.44 -29.08 4.07
CA ALA A 141 5.54 -30.30 3.26
C ALA A 141 4.20 -31.07 3.13
N GLN A 142 3.27 -30.84 4.07
CA GLN A 142 1.95 -31.48 4.12
C GLN A 142 0.82 -30.56 3.64
N TYR A 143 1.13 -29.31 3.26
CA TYR A 143 0.11 -28.37 2.84
C TYR A 143 -0.61 -28.85 1.56
N ARG A 144 0.13 -29.48 0.63
CA ARG A 144 -0.44 -30.12 -0.56
C ARG A 144 -1.43 -31.24 -0.19
N ASP A 145 -1.11 -32.06 0.80
CA ASP A 145 -2.01 -33.11 1.30
C ASP A 145 -3.33 -32.52 1.81
N LEU A 146 -3.23 -31.42 2.56
CA LEU A 146 -4.38 -30.70 3.09
C LEU A 146 -5.26 -30.16 1.95
N ALA A 147 -4.65 -29.49 0.97
CA ALA A 147 -5.34 -28.96 -0.20
C ALA A 147 -6.04 -30.07 -1.01
N ALA A 148 -5.40 -31.23 -1.19
CA ALA A 148 -5.99 -32.35 -1.92
C ALA A 148 -7.28 -32.89 -1.27
N LEU A 149 -7.32 -32.96 0.07
CA LEU A 149 -8.47 -33.46 0.83
C LEU A 149 -9.60 -32.42 0.95
N VAL A 150 -9.25 -31.16 1.21
CA VAL A 150 -10.20 -30.07 1.48
C VAL A 150 -10.74 -29.44 0.20
N GLY A 151 -9.95 -29.47 -0.87
CA GLY A 151 -10.23 -28.80 -2.13
C GLY A 151 -9.96 -27.30 -2.12
N GLU A 152 -9.96 -26.73 -3.31
CA GLU A 152 -9.59 -25.35 -3.60
C GLU A 152 -10.58 -24.69 -4.55
N THR A 153 -11.28 -23.69 -4.04
CA THR A 153 -12.33 -23.00 -4.79
C THR A 153 -11.78 -22.11 -5.91
N SER A 154 -10.58 -21.54 -5.73
CA SER A 154 -9.89 -20.69 -6.72
C SER A 154 -9.58 -21.43 -8.02
N ASP A 155 -9.27 -22.71 -7.90
CA ASP A 155 -8.81 -23.58 -8.99
C ASP A 155 -9.88 -24.57 -9.42
N ASN A 156 -11.07 -24.44 -8.83
CA ASN A 156 -12.23 -25.29 -9.08
C ASN A 156 -11.94 -26.77 -8.82
N LEU A 157 -11.19 -27.04 -7.75
CA LEU A 157 -10.88 -28.39 -7.27
C LEU A 157 -11.79 -28.70 -6.07
N PRO A 158 -12.92 -29.41 -6.26
CA PRO A 158 -13.76 -29.81 -5.13
C PRO A 158 -13.00 -30.74 -4.19
N GLY A 159 -13.20 -30.60 -2.89
CA GLY A 159 -12.69 -31.53 -1.87
C GLY A 159 -13.74 -32.54 -1.43
N ILE A 160 -13.42 -33.32 -0.39
CA ILE A 160 -14.34 -34.32 0.15
C ILE A 160 -15.50 -33.60 0.88
N PRO A 161 -16.77 -33.90 0.55
CA PRO A 161 -17.91 -33.31 1.24
C PRO A 161 -17.86 -33.53 2.76
N GLY A 162 -17.99 -32.44 3.53
CA GLY A 162 -17.98 -32.49 5.00
C GLY A 162 -16.59 -32.59 5.64
N VAL A 163 -15.51 -32.64 4.85
CA VAL A 163 -14.13 -32.63 5.35
C VAL A 163 -13.57 -31.21 5.25
N GLY A 164 -13.50 -30.52 6.38
CA GLY A 164 -12.85 -29.21 6.49
C GLY A 164 -11.36 -29.29 6.88
N PRO A 165 -10.64 -28.15 6.90
CA PRO A 165 -9.21 -28.09 7.18
C PRO A 165 -8.78 -28.81 8.46
N LYS A 166 -9.50 -28.62 9.57
CA LYS A 166 -9.17 -29.27 10.86
C LYS A 166 -9.29 -30.79 10.82
N THR A 167 -10.30 -31.30 10.12
CA THR A 167 -10.53 -32.75 9.98
C THR A 167 -9.44 -33.37 9.12
N ALA A 168 -9.13 -32.74 7.97
CA ALA A 168 -8.06 -33.19 7.08
C ALA A 168 -6.69 -33.13 7.78
N ALA A 169 -6.38 -32.04 8.50
CA ALA A 169 -5.14 -31.90 9.27
C ALA A 169 -5.00 -33.00 10.33
N LYS A 170 -6.08 -33.33 11.05
CA LYS A 170 -6.07 -34.45 12.00
C LYS A 170 -5.72 -35.78 11.33
N TRP A 171 -6.29 -36.06 10.17
CA TRP A 171 -5.99 -37.29 9.43
C TRP A 171 -4.55 -37.30 8.92
N ILE A 172 -4.06 -36.19 8.37
CA ILE A 172 -2.67 -36.07 7.90
C ILE A 172 -1.69 -36.24 9.05
N ASN A 173 -1.94 -35.64 10.22
CA ASN A 173 -1.08 -35.80 11.39
C ASN A 173 -1.10 -37.22 11.97
N GLN A 174 -2.21 -37.95 11.78
CA GLN A 174 -2.33 -39.34 12.24
C GLN A 174 -1.68 -40.34 11.27
N TYR A 175 -1.93 -40.20 9.97
CA TYR A 175 -1.53 -41.18 8.96
C TYR A 175 -0.29 -40.77 8.14
N GLY A 176 0.09 -39.50 8.16
CA GLY A 176 1.32 -38.95 7.58
C GLY A 176 1.09 -38.09 6.33
N SER A 177 0.28 -38.55 5.37
CA SER A 177 0.03 -37.88 4.08
C SER A 177 -1.40 -38.15 3.57
N ALA A 178 -1.86 -37.42 2.56
CA ALA A 178 -3.15 -37.67 1.93
C ALA A 178 -3.22 -39.08 1.33
N LEU A 179 -2.14 -39.57 0.73
CA LEU A 179 -2.08 -40.93 0.19
C LEU A 179 -2.18 -42.00 1.30
N GLU A 180 -1.56 -41.77 2.45
CA GLU A 180 -1.69 -42.68 3.60
C GLU A 180 -3.11 -42.65 4.20
N VAL A 181 -3.76 -41.49 4.21
CA VAL A 181 -5.19 -41.37 4.57
C VAL A 181 -6.06 -42.22 3.63
N LEU A 182 -5.78 -42.20 2.33
CA LEU A 182 -6.49 -43.03 1.35
C LEU A 182 -6.21 -44.52 1.53
N ALA A 183 -4.98 -44.90 1.87
CA ALA A 183 -4.60 -46.29 2.16
C ALA A 183 -5.34 -46.84 3.39
N HIS A 184 -5.58 -46.00 4.40
CA HIS A 184 -6.28 -46.35 5.65
C HIS A 184 -7.76 -45.94 5.66
N LYS A 185 -8.36 -45.66 4.50
CA LYS A 185 -9.74 -45.16 4.39
C LYS A 185 -10.78 -46.04 5.09
N ASP A 186 -10.51 -47.35 5.20
CA ASP A 186 -11.43 -48.31 5.84
C ASP A 186 -11.47 -48.19 7.37
N GLU A 187 -10.42 -47.63 7.98
CA GLU A 187 -10.34 -47.36 9.41
C GLU A 187 -11.09 -46.08 9.82
N ILE A 188 -11.38 -45.20 8.86
CA ILE A 188 -12.08 -43.94 9.09
C ILE A 188 -13.60 -44.21 9.08
N THR A 189 -14.20 -44.14 10.27
CA THR A 189 -15.63 -44.45 10.48
C THR A 189 -16.53 -43.20 10.40
N GLY A 190 -17.84 -43.43 10.23
CA GLY A 190 -18.87 -42.38 10.22
C GLY A 190 -19.03 -41.69 8.86
N LYS A 191 -19.91 -40.68 8.81
CA LYS A 191 -20.30 -39.99 7.56
C LYS A 191 -19.13 -39.39 6.78
N VAL A 192 -18.12 -38.87 7.47
CA VAL A 192 -16.90 -38.33 6.82
C VAL A 192 -16.01 -39.43 6.22
N GLY A 193 -16.01 -40.62 6.81
CA GLY A 193 -15.30 -41.78 6.25
C GLY A 193 -16.04 -42.44 5.09
N GLU A 194 -17.37 -42.42 5.10
CA GLU A 194 -18.19 -42.74 3.92
C GLU A 194 -17.88 -41.78 2.77
N ALA A 195 -17.90 -40.46 3.02
CA ALA A 195 -17.55 -39.46 2.02
C ALA A 195 -16.14 -39.64 1.47
N LEU A 196 -15.14 -39.93 2.32
CA LEU A 196 -13.77 -40.22 1.89
C LEU A 196 -13.72 -41.41 0.91
N ARG A 197 -14.40 -42.52 1.24
CA ARG A 197 -14.44 -43.73 0.39
C ARG A 197 -15.11 -43.47 -0.96
N GLU A 198 -16.15 -42.65 -0.97
CA GLU A 198 -16.87 -42.27 -2.21
C GLU A 198 -16.05 -41.32 -3.11
N HIS A 199 -15.09 -40.57 -2.55
CA HIS A 199 -14.37 -39.51 -3.26
C HIS A 199 -12.85 -39.76 -3.39
N VAL A 200 -12.39 -41.01 -3.28
CA VAL A 200 -10.96 -41.38 -3.41
C VAL A 200 -10.33 -40.84 -4.70
N ALA A 201 -10.96 -41.11 -5.85
CA ALA A 201 -10.44 -40.69 -7.15
C ALA A 201 -10.34 -39.16 -7.30
N LEU A 202 -11.21 -38.43 -6.60
CA LEU A 202 -11.17 -36.96 -6.56
C LEU A 202 -9.94 -36.47 -5.78
N VAL A 203 -9.64 -37.08 -4.63
CA VAL A 203 -8.47 -36.73 -3.82
C VAL A 203 -7.19 -37.06 -4.58
N GLU A 204 -7.11 -38.24 -5.22
CA GLU A 204 -5.96 -38.63 -6.04
C GLU A 204 -5.72 -37.62 -7.17
N ARG A 205 -6.77 -37.22 -7.89
CA ARG A 205 -6.69 -36.19 -8.93
C ARG A 205 -6.20 -34.85 -8.37
N ASN A 206 -6.79 -34.36 -7.28
CA ASN A 206 -6.39 -33.08 -6.68
C ASN A 206 -4.94 -33.14 -6.20
N TYR A 207 -4.54 -34.26 -5.60
CA TYR A 207 -3.17 -34.48 -5.17
C TYR A 207 -2.20 -34.37 -6.35
N GLU A 208 -2.49 -35.01 -7.48
CA GLU A 208 -1.67 -34.90 -8.69
C GLU A 208 -1.66 -33.48 -9.29
N LEU A 209 -2.82 -32.83 -9.40
CA LEU A 209 -2.91 -31.49 -9.98
C LEU A 209 -2.22 -30.42 -9.14
N ASN A 210 -2.26 -30.51 -7.81
CA ASN A 210 -1.64 -29.51 -6.92
C ASN A 210 -0.12 -29.65 -6.81
N ARG A 211 0.47 -30.69 -7.40
CA ARG A 211 1.92 -30.86 -7.41
C ARG A 211 2.56 -29.76 -8.25
N LEU A 212 3.43 -28.97 -7.64
CA LEU A 212 4.31 -28.09 -8.41
C LEU A 212 5.45 -28.89 -9.04
N VAL A 213 5.71 -28.62 -10.31
CA VAL A 213 6.82 -29.24 -11.05
C VAL A 213 8.11 -28.49 -10.73
N ASP A 214 9.07 -29.17 -10.15
CA ASP A 214 10.36 -28.61 -9.73
C ASP A 214 11.53 -29.01 -10.62
N THR A 215 11.27 -29.66 -11.76
CA THR A 215 12.28 -30.18 -12.70
C THR A 215 12.15 -29.57 -14.09
N LEU A 216 11.72 -28.32 -14.21
CA LEU A 216 11.61 -27.66 -15.51
C LEU A 216 12.99 -27.44 -16.14
N ASP A 217 13.07 -27.54 -17.47
CA ASP A 217 14.28 -27.24 -18.24
C ASP A 217 14.44 -25.72 -18.41
N ILE A 218 14.89 -25.07 -17.34
CA ILE A 218 15.23 -23.64 -17.26
C ILE A 218 16.63 -23.49 -16.67
N PRO A 219 17.31 -22.34 -16.87
CA PRO A 219 18.58 -22.09 -16.18
C PRO A 219 18.36 -22.18 -14.66
N THR A 220 18.99 -23.15 -14.00
CA THR A 220 18.88 -23.32 -12.53
C THR A 220 20.08 -22.77 -11.77
N ASP A 221 21.14 -22.39 -12.50
CA ASP A 221 22.28 -21.69 -11.93
C ASP A 221 21.86 -20.28 -11.50
N VAL A 222 22.02 -19.97 -10.21
CA VAL A 222 21.62 -18.68 -9.63
C VAL A 222 22.31 -17.49 -10.31
N THR A 223 23.50 -17.68 -10.89
CA THR A 223 24.24 -16.64 -11.62
C THR A 223 23.44 -16.04 -12.79
N ALA A 224 22.50 -16.81 -13.38
CA ALA A 224 21.59 -16.33 -14.42
C ALA A 224 20.58 -15.28 -13.92
N TYR A 225 20.45 -15.13 -12.60
CA TYR A 225 19.49 -14.27 -11.92
C TYR A 225 20.16 -13.17 -11.09
N GLU A 226 21.48 -13.01 -11.20
CA GLU A 226 22.22 -11.93 -10.52
C GLU A 226 21.70 -10.56 -10.93
N LYS A 227 21.78 -9.61 -9.99
CA LYS A 227 21.55 -8.20 -10.29
C LYS A 227 22.53 -7.74 -11.38
N ARG A 228 21.99 -7.22 -12.49
CA ARG A 228 22.74 -6.67 -13.61
C ARG A 228 22.55 -5.16 -13.69
N GLU A 229 23.57 -4.48 -14.19
CA GLU A 229 23.47 -3.06 -14.57
C GLU A 229 22.45 -2.91 -15.70
N TYR A 230 21.70 -1.82 -15.69
CA TYR A 230 20.69 -1.49 -16.69
C TYR A 230 20.81 -0.03 -17.13
N ASP A 231 20.25 0.27 -18.30
CA ASP A 231 20.21 1.61 -18.87
C ASP A 231 19.16 2.47 -18.14
N ALA A 232 19.63 3.37 -17.28
CA ALA A 232 18.77 4.26 -16.51
C ALA A 232 17.96 5.20 -17.42
N ALA A 233 18.47 5.60 -18.59
CA ALA A 233 17.75 6.45 -19.53
C ALA A 233 16.57 5.69 -20.18
N ALA A 234 16.78 4.42 -20.55
CA ALA A 234 15.71 3.56 -21.07
C ALA A 234 14.59 3.34 -20.02
N VAL A 235 14.97 3.08 -18.76
CA VAL A 235 13.99 2.96 -17.65
C VAL A 235 13.25 4.29 -17.44
N ASN A 236 13.96 5.41 -17.46
CA ASN A 236 13.35 6.75 -17.35
C ASN A 236 12.31 7.01 -18.43
N GLN A 237 12.63 6.72 -19.69
CA GLN A 237 11.72 6.90 -20.82
C GLN A 237 10.44 6.06 -20.64
N LEU A 238 10.59 4.84 -20.13
CA LEU A 238 9.47 3.93 -19.91
C LEU A 238 8.59 4.39 -18.74
N LEU A 239 9.19 4.92 -17.67
CA LEU A 239 8.46 5.52 -16.55
C LEU A 239 7.75 6.83 -16.96
N ASP A 240 8.33 7.63 -17.85
CA ASP A 240 7.69 8.84 -18.40
C ASP A 240 6.46 8.47 -19.24
N ALA A 241 6.57 7.46 -20.11
CA ALA A 241 5.45 6.96 -20.90
C ALA A 241 4.31 6.38 -20.04
N LEU A 242 4.61 5.94 -18.81
CA LEU A 242 3.64 5.45 -17.85
C LEU A 242 3.11 6.53 -16.89
N GLU A 243 3.64 7.76 -16.95
CA GLU A 243 3.38 8.86 -16.02
C GLU A 243 3.73 8.50 -14.55
N PHE A 244 4.76 7.66 -14.34
CA PHE A 244 5.17 7.13 -13.02
C PHE A 244 6.28 7.95 -12.34
N GLY A 245 6.24 9.28 -12.49
CA GLY A 245 7.26 10.19 -11.93
C GLY A 245 7.49 10.00 -10.42
N ALA A 246 6.43 9.82 -9.63
CA ALA A 246 6.51 9.62 -8.18
C ALA A 246 7.19 8.30 -7.76
N LEU A 247 7.18 7.26 -8.61
CA LEU A 247 7.83 5.97 -8.34
C LEU A 247 9.28 5.91 -8.83
N ARG A 248 9.70 6.80 -9.73
CA ARG A 248 11.03 6.83 -10.34
C ARG A 248 12.15 6.88 -9.31
N ALA A 249 12.12 7.91 -8.44
CA ALA A 249 13.17 8.10 -7.43
C ALA A 249 13.25 6.91 -6.47
N ARG A 250 12.08 6.38 -6.06
CA ARG A 250 12.01 5.22 -5.17
C ARG A 250 12.55 3.95 -5.85
N LEU A 251 12.28 3.76 -7.13
CA LEU A 251 12.78 2.61 -7.90
C LEU A 251 14.30 2.65 -8.07
N PHE A 252 14.88 3.79 -8.46
CA PHE A 252 16.32 3.90 -8.59
C PHE A 252 17.05 3.82 -7.25
N ALA A 253 16.47 4.36 -6.18
CA ALA A 253 17.03 4.21 -4.84
C ALA A 253 16.99 2.75 -4.36
N ALA A 254 15.90 2.02 -4.63
CA ALA A 254 15.76 0.61 -4.23
C ALA A 254 16.56 -0.35 -5.12
N TRP A 255 16.83 0.01 -6.38
CA TRP A 255 17.50 -0.85 -7.35
C TRP A 255 18.54 -0.09 -8.19
N PRO A 256 19.63 0.43 -7.62
CA PRO A 256 20.56 1.28 -8.36
C PRO A 256 21.33 0.53 -9.44
N SER A 257 21.66 1.21 -10.56
CA SER A 257 22.55 0.76 -11.64
C SER A 257 23.86 1.57 -11.67
N GLY A 258 24.96 1.00 -12.15
CA GLY A 258 26.26 1.67 -12.22
C GLY A 258 26.24 2.98 -13.01
N ASP A 259 25.50 3.05 -14.12
CA ASP A 259 25.32 4.28 -14.91
C ASP A 259 24.54 5.38 -14.15
N ALA A 260 23.65 5.01 -13.22
CA ALA A 260 22.91 5.96 -12.39
C ALA A 260 23.79 6.66 -11.34
N MET A 261 24.95 6.10 -11.02
CA MET A 261 25.98 6.76 -10.20
C MET A 261 26.92 7.66 -11.03
N ALA A 262 27.08 7.41 -12.33
CA ALA A 262 27.97 8.18 -13.20
C ALA A 262 27.41 9.57 -13.56
N ASP A 263 26.10 9.70 -13.78
CA ASP A 263 25.46 11.00 -14.03
C ASP A 263 25.41 11.93 -12.79
N ALA A 264 25.43 11.34 -11.59
CA ALA A 264 25.59 12.09 -10.34
C ALA A 264 27.00 12.68 -10.19
N ALA A 265 28.03 12.05 -10.77
CA ALA A 265 29.40 12.54 -10.74
C ALA A 265 29.73 13.53 -11.89
N ALA A 266 29.05 13.43 -13.04
CA ALA A 266 29.34 14.27 -14.21
C ALA A 266 28.66 15.66 -14.20
N SER A 267 27.59 15.85 -13.42
CA SER A 267 26.88 17.14 -13.31
C SER A 267 27.55 18.16 -12.36
N GLY A 268 28.61 17.78 -11.63
CA GLY A 268 29.38 18.65 -10.73
C GLY A 268 30.47 19.52 -11.39
N GLY A 269 30.59 19.51 -12.73
CA GLY A 269 31.64 20.21 -13.46
C GLY A 269 31.23 21.57 -14.02
N ALA A 270 31.39 22.64 -13.25
CA ALA A 270 31.22 24.02 -13.73
C ALA A 270 32.18 24.36 -14.88
N LYS A 271 31.66 24.81 -16.03
CA LYS A 271 32.37 25.69 -16.97
C LYS A 271 31.48 26.81 -17.51
N THR A 272 31.69 27.97 -16.92
CA THR A 272 31.73 29.35 -17.46
C THR A 272 31.44 29.53 -18.96
N GLY A 273 30.51 30.44 -19.28
CA GLY A 273 30.04 30.70 -20.63
C GLY A 273 30.86 31.68 -21.48
N ALA A 274 30.39 31.86 -22.72
CA ALA A 274 30.61 33.03 -23.58
C ALA A 274 29.55 33.02 -24.70
N GLY A 275 28.81 34.11 -24.85
CA GLY A 275 27.66 34.20 -25.75
C GLY A 275 27.98 34.54 -27.21
N ALA A 276 26.95 34.50 -28.06
CA ALA A 276 26.87 35.31 -29.27
C ALA A 276 25.41 35.43 -29.75
N LYS A 277 25.10 36.64 -30.23
CA LYS A 277 23.82 37.18 -30.71
C LYS A 277 23.28 36.48 -31.98
N GLY A 278 21.95 36.48 -32.12
CA GLY A 278 21.22 36.35 -33.39
C GLY A 278 19.85 37.04 -33.31
N LYS A 279 19.60 37.99 -34.21
CA LYS A 279 18.49 38.96 -34.24
C LYS A 279 17.22 38.43 -34.95
N SER A 280 16.07 38.90 -34.47
CA SER A 280 14.86 39.49 -35.14
C SER A 280 14.33 38.83 -36.43
N ALA A 281 13.04 38.75 -36.78
CA ALA A 281 11.83 39.60 -36.69
C ALA A 281 10.74 38.83 -37.50
N GLY A 282 9.41 39.00 -37.45
CA GLY A 282 8.50 39.88 -36.73
C GLY A 282 7.04 39.65 -37.23
N LYS A 283 6.10 40.31 -36.54
CA LYS A 283 4.71 40.77 -36.91
C LYS A 283 3.73 39.77 -37.56
N ALA A 284 2.63 39.37 -36.89
CA ALA A 284 1.40 40.09 -36.48
C ALA A 284 0.30 40.16 -37.57
N GLY A 285 -0.89 39.64 -37.24
CA GLY A 285 -2.15 39.82 -37.98
C GLY A 285 -3.30 39.00 -37.37
N ALA A 286 -4.30 39.69 -36.81
CA ALA A 286 -5.40 39.15 -36.01
C ALA A 286 -6.62 38.68 -36.83
N GLY A 287 -7.39 37.73 -36.28
CA GLY A 287 -8.72 37.33 -36.74
C GLY A 287 -9.41 36.44 -35.69
N ILE A 288 -10.63 36.82 -35.31
CA ILE A 288 -11.38 36.39 -34.10
C ILE A 288 -12.08 35.03 -34.31
N GLY A 289 -12.04 34.16 -33.30
CA GLY A 289 -12.83 32.92 -33.24
C GLY A 289 -12.90 32.35 -31.82
N SER A 290 -14.07 32.46 -31.21
CA SER A 290 -14.46 31.94 -29.89
C SER A 290 -14.17 30.43 -29.73
N ALA A 291 -13.42 30.05 -28.69
CA ALA A 291 -13.50 28.72 -28.07
C ALA A 291 -12.93 28.79 -26.64
N ALA A 292 -13.62 28.15 -25.69
CA ALA A 292 -13.19 28.01 -24.30
C ALA A 292 -11.78 27.42 -24.24
N VAL A 293 -10.89 28.08 -23.50
CA VAL A 293 -9.54 27.59 -23.25
C VAL A 293 -9.55 26.95 -21.87
N ASP A 294 -9.63 25.63 -21.83
CA ASP A 294 -9.11 24.86 -20.70
C ASP A 294 -7.59 25.07 -20.70
N VAL A 295 -7.11 25.96 -19.83
CA VAL A 295 -5.69 26.09 -19.56
C VAL A 295 -5.30 24.89 -18.70
N VAL A 296 -4.98 23.78 -19.36
CA VAL A 296 -4.20 22.70 -18.75
C VAL A 296 -2.81 23.27 -18.51
N ALA A 297 -2.53 23.65 -17.27
CA ALA A 297 -1.18 23.98 -16.85
C ALA A 297 -0.33 22.72 -16.99
N THR A 298 0.54 22.71 -18.00
CA THR A 298 1.63 21.74 -18.13
C THR A 298 2.58 21.91 -16.93
N PRO A 299 2.91 20.84 -16.17
CA PRO A 299 3.89 20.93 -15.11
C PRO A 299 5.24 21.31 -15.70
N ALA A 300 5.87 22.35 -15.16
CA ALA A 300 7.19 22.77 -15.56
C ALA A 300 8.22 21.70 -15.15
N GLU A 301 8.95 21.18 -16.13
CA GLU A 301 10.14 20.35 -15.94
C GLU A 301 11.24 21.19 -15.27
N THR A 302 11.55 20.90 -14.00
CA THR A 302 12.87 21.16 -13.36
C THR A 302 12.84 20.58 -11.95
N GLY A 303 13.64 19.54 -11.69
CA GLY A 303 13.80 18.93 -10.38
C GLY A 303 14.66 19.77 -9.44
N GLU A 304 14.13 20.90 -8.96
CA GLU A 304 14.73 21.62 -7.84
C GLU A 304 14.33 20.93 -6.52
N SER A 305 15.33 20.50 -5.76
CA SER A 305 15.15 20.13 -4.35
C SER A 305 15.12 21.40 -3.50
N PHE A 306 14.39 21.38 -2.38
CA PHE A 306 14.46 22.47 -1.41
C PHE A 306 15.86 22.50 -0.79
N SER A 307 16.63 23.55 -1.06
CA SER A 307 17.85 23.85 -0.31
C SER A 307 17.50 24.79 0.84
N ALA A 308 17.66 24.31 2.07
CA ALA A 308 17.51 25.15 3.25
C ALA A 308 18.78 24.99 4.10
N GLU A 309 19.50 26.10 4.31
CA GLU A 309 20.50 26.15 5.38
C GLU A 309 19.74 26.19 6.71
N VAL A 310 19.82 25.09 7.45
CA VAL A 310 19.02 24.86 8.65
C VAL A 310 19.91 24.86 9.86
N THR A 311 19.58 25.72 10.82
CA THR A 311 20.30 25.78 12.09
C THR A 311 19.40 25.27 13.21
N GLN A 312 19.91 24.31 13.99
CA GLN A 312 19.28 23.96 15.26
C GLN A 312 19.51 25.10 16.24
N VAL A 313 18.44 25.64 16.82
CA VAL A 313 18.51 26.83 17.69
C VAL A 313 18.14 26.53 19.13
N ASP A 314 18.77 27.26 20.06
CA ASP A 314 18.35 27.32 21.45
C ASP A 314 17.21 28.34 21.65
N ALA A 315 16.62 28.38 22.85
CA ALA A 315 15.51 29.28 23.17
C ALA A 315 15.85 30.78 22.97
N LYS A 316 17.12 31.18 23.14
CA LYS A 316 17.54 32.58 23.00
C LYS A 316 17.64 32.97 21.53
N ALA A 317 18.19 32.11 20.69
CA ALA A 317 18.27 32.28 19.25
C ALA A 317 16.87 32.19 18.61
N LEU A 318 16.01 31.28 19.08
CA LEU A 318 14.61 31.18 18.68
C LEU A 318 13.86 32.49 18.97
N LYS A 319 13.98 33.04 20.18
CA LYS A 319 13.33 34.31 20.55
C LYS A 319 13.74 35.47 19.64
N LYS A 320 15.02 35.52 19.27
CA LYS A 320 15.54 36.55 18.36
C LYS A 320 14.94 36.38 16.97
N TRP A 321 14.98 35.17 16.42
CA TRP A 321 14.47 34.87 15.08
C TRP A 321 12.96 35.12 14.96
N LEU A 322 12.18 34.72 15.98
CA LEU A 322 10.75 35.01 16.04
C LEU A 322 10.45 36.51 16.17
N GLY A 323 11.31 37.27 16.85
CA GLY A 323 11.20 38.73 16.93
C GLY A 323 11.40 39.41 15.58
N ASP A 324 12.33 38.90 14.77
CA ASP A 324 12.61 39.41 13.42
C ASP A 324 11.48 39.08 12.43
N HIS A 325 10.72 37.99 12.67
CA HIS A 325 9.62 37.51 11.80
C HIS A 325 8.21 37.72 12.38
N ALA A 326 8.05 38.52 13.44
CA ALA A 326 6.79 38.62 14.19
C ALA A 326 5.58 39.13 13.38
N LYS A 327 5.78 39.72 12.20
CA LYS A 327 4.73 40.32 11.35
C LYS A 327 4.54 39.62 10.01
N THR A 328 5.36 38.65 9.69
CA THR A 328 5.33 37.90 8.43
C THR A 328 4.77 36.50 8.70
N PRO A 329 3.99 35.91 7.77
CA PRO A 329 3.64 34.50 7.81
C PRO A 329 4.86 33.61 8.05
N VAL A 330 4.75 32.72 9.04
CA VAL A 330 5.76 31.71 9.32
C VAL A 330 5.16 30.34 9.07
N ALA A 331 5.80 29.55 8.22
CA ALA A 331 5.38 28.18 7.95
C ALA A 331 6.04 27.22 8.94
N LEU A 332 5.28 26.24 9.42
CA LEU A 332 5.73 25.25 10.38
C LEU A 332 5.61 23.83 9.82
N SER A 333 6.51 22.96 10.27
CA SER A 333 6.34 21.52 10.20
C SER A 333 6.62 20.91 11.57
N PHE A 334 5.78 19.97 11.98
CA PHE A 334 5.86 19.30 13.28
C PHE A 334 6.29 17.84 13.10
N ALA A 335 7.23 17.39 13.93
CA ALA A 335 7.45 15.97 14.18
C ALA A 335 6.76 15.58 15.49
N GLY A 336 6.00 14.49 15.46
CA GLY A 336 5.28 14.00 16.62
C GLY A 336 4.37 12.82 16.29
N LYS A 337 3.50 12.48 17.23
CA LYS A 337 2.47 11.44 17.08
C LYS A 337 1.13 12.01 17.50
N TRP A 338 0.10 11.85 16.68
CA TRP A 338 -1.26 12.29 17.01
C TRP A 338 -2.31 11.39 16.40
N GLY A 339 -3.47 11.34 17.04
CA GLY A 339 -4.66 10.63 16.57
C GLY A 339 -5.61 10.30 17.71
N ARG A 340 -6.90 10.11 17.38
CA ARG A 340 -7.96 9.76 18.34
C ARG A 340 -8.06 10.77 19.50
N GLY A 341 -7.96 12.07 19.21
CA GLY A 341 -8.05 13.13 20.20
C GLY A 341 -6.83 13.30 21.12
N THR A 342 -5.73 12.58 20.90
CA THR A 342 -4.49 12.72 21.69
C THR A 342 -3.23 12.83 20.84
N GLY A 343 -2.11 13.26 21.44
CA GLY A 343 -0.82 13.32 20.76
C GLY A 343 0.30 14.00 21.53
N THR A 344 1.50 13.94 20.95
CA THR A 344 2.73 14.61 21.41
C THR A 344 3.44 15.25 20.23
N ILE A 345 4.03 16.42 20.45
CA ILE A 345 4.99 17.06 19.55
C ILE A 345 6.39 16.86 20.12
N ASP A 346 7.31 16.40 19.27
CA ASP A 346 8.69 16.09 19.61
C ASP A 346 9.66 17.16 19.07
N ALA A 347 9.36 17.75 17.91
CA ALA A 347 10.13 18.85 17.33
C ALA A 347 9.29 19.71 16.38
N VAL A 348 9.79 20.92 16.12
CA VAL A 348 9.20 21.84 15.15
C VAL A 348 10.30 22.53 14.34
N ALA A 349 10.04 22.68 13.04
CA ALA A 349 10.79 23.60 12.18
C ALA A 349 9.93 24.80 11.79
N LEU A 350 10.57 25.95 11.66
CA LEU A 350 9.95 27.21 11.28
C LEU A 350 10.71 27.80 10.10
N THR A 351 9.96 28.25 9.10
CA THR A 351 10.50 28.89 7.90
C THR A 351 9.83 30.23 7.67
N GLY A 352 10.65 31.29 7.53
CA GLY A 352 10.19 32.63 7.21
C GLY A 352 10.02 32.86 5.70
N GLU A 353 9.34 33.95 5.33
CA GLU A 353 9.20 34.38 3.92
C GLU A 353 10.55 34.61 3.24
N ASP A 354 11.56 35.06 3.99
CA ASP A 354 12.92 35.29 3.51
C ASP A 354 13.68 34.00 3.16
N GLY A 355 13.09 32.82 3.44
CA GLY A 355 13.69 31.51 3.23
C GLY A 355 14.63 31.07 4.33
N SER A 356 14.80 31.86 5.39
CA SER A 356 15.51 31.40 6.58
C SER A 356 14.69 30.31 7.28
N ALA A 357 15.37 29.22 7.65
CA ALA A 357 14.76 28.08 8.31
C ALA A 357 15.53 27.72 9.58
N ILE A 358 14.78 27.52 10.66
CA ILE A 358 15.30 27.09 11.96
C ILE A 358 14.52 25.87 12.43
N TRP A 359 15.14 25.04 13.26
CA TRP A 359 14.43 23.96 13.93
C TRP A 359 14.85 23.84 15.39
N CYS A 360 13.94 23.34 16.22
CA CYS A 360 14.21 23.06 17.61
C CYS A 360 13.40 21.84 18.08
N THR A 361 13.95 21.13 19.05
CA THR A 361 13.21 20.09 19.77
C THR A 361 12.11 20.76 20.58
N TYR A 362 10.91 20.19 20.55
CA TYR A 362 9.79 20.69 21.32
C TYR A 362 9.95 20.23 22.76
N ILE A 363 10.20 21.18 23.66
CA ILE A 363 10.29 20.93 25.09
C ILE A 363 9.02 21.50 25.72
N GLN A 364 8.19 20.62 26.29
CA GLN A 364 6.97 21.04 26.96
C GLN A 364 7.30 22.02 28.12
N GLY A 365 6.69 23.21 28.08
CA GLY A 365 6.95 24.28 29.06
C GLY A 365 8.03 25.29 28.64
N GLU A 366 8.58 25.19 27.44
CA GLU A 366 9.44 26.22 26.87
C GLU A 366 8.61 27.48 26.56
N GLU A 367 8.88 28.58 27.27
CA GLU A 367 8.03 29.77 27.24
C GLU A 367 8.07 30.50 25.89
N VAL A 368 9.17 30.49 25.13
CA VAL A 368 9.30 31.30 23.92
C VAL A 368 8.39 30.75 22.82
N LEU A 369 8.52 29.47 22.49
CA LEU A 369 7.75 28.79 21.45
C LEU A 369 6.28 28.68 21.85
N THR A 370 5.99 28.31 23.09
CA THR A 370 4.61 28.20 23.60
C THR A 370 3.87 29.53 23.45
N ASN A 371 4.44 30.62 23.98
CA ASN A 371 3.81 31.94 23.89
C ASN A 371 3.65 32.40 22.43
N TRP A 372 4.57 32.02 21.54
CA TRP A 372 4.46 32.39 20.12
C TRP A 372 3.40 31.58 19.38
N LEU A 373 3.29 30.26 19.63
CA LEU A 373 2.24 29.40 19.08
C LEU A 373 0.84 29.89 19.50
N GLU A 374 0.70 30.40 20.72
CA GLU A 374 -0.55 30.97 21.25
C GLU A 374 -0.84 32.42 20.82
N SER A 375 0.12 33.10 20.19
CA SER A 375 -0.06 34.48 19.73
C SER A 375 -0.90 34.59 18.46
N ASP A 376 -1.28 35.81 18.07
CA ASP A 376 -1.96 36.08 16.79
C ASP A 376 -0.99 36.18 15.59
N ALA A 377 0.30 35.87 15.77
CA ALA A 377 1.24 35.85 14.65
C ALA A 377 0.75 34.88 13.55
N PRO A 378 0.85 35.22 12.26
CA PRO A 378 0.34 34.39 11.18
C PRO A 378 1.15 33.10 11.01
N LYS A 379 0.49 31.94 11.06
CA LYS A 379 1.09 30.61 10.88
C LYS A 379 0.51 29.85 9.70
N ILE A 380 1.37 29.11 9.02
CA ILE A 380 1.01 28.21 7.92
C ILE A 380 1.37 26.79 8.32
N VAL A 381 0.40 25.88 8.30
CA VAL A 381 0.60 24.47 8.72
C VAL A 381 -0.20 23.57 7.80
N HIS A 382 0.45 22.58 7.18
CA HIS A 382 -0.24 21.52 6.42
C HIS A 382 -0.89 20.51 7.37
N ASP A 383 -2.16 20.19 7.11
CA ASP A 383 -2.99 19.30 7.93
C ASP A 383 -2.95 19.67 9.43
N ALA A 384 -3.30 20.92 9.71
CA ALA A 384 -3.05 21.55 11.00
C ALA A 384 -3.82 20.93 12.18
N LYS A 385 -4.91 20.20 11.92
CA LYS A 385 -5.79 19.65 12.97
C LYS A 385 -5.05 18.65 13.87
N GLY A 386 -4.26 17.75 13.28
CA GLY A 386 -3.51 16.74 14.02
C GLY A 386 -2.50 17.35 15.00
N PRO A 387 -1.57 18.20 14.53
CA PRO A 387 -0.66 18.95 15.38
C PRO A 387 -1.38 19.83 16.41
N ALA A 388 -2.50 20.47 16.06
CA ALA A 388 -3.29 21.26 17.01
C ALA A 388 -3.82 20.42 18.18
N ILE A 389 -4.30 19.20 17.92
CA ILE A 389 -4.72 18.26 18.98
C ILE A 389 -3.54 17.87 19.88
N ALA A 390 -2.37 17.57 19.30
CA ALA A 390 -1.19 17.25 20.09
C ALA A 390 -0.74 18.40 20.99
N LEU A 391 -0.74 19.63 20.47
CA LEU A 391 -0.43 20.83 21.25
C LEU A 391 -1.44 21.05 22.37
N LEU A 392 -2.74 20.86 22.12
CA LEU A 392 -3.79 20.96 23.15
C LEU A 392 -3.57 19.95 24.28
N ASN A 393 -3.16 18.71 23.95
CA ASN A 393 -2.83 17.68 24.95
C ASN A 393 -1.60 18.06 25.79
N GLN A 394 -0.67 18.84 25.21
CA GLN A 394 0.50 19.37 25.90
C GLN A 394 0.22 20.72 26.59
N GLY A 395 -1.02 21.23 26.54
CA GLY A 395 -1.48 22.45 27.21
C GLY A 395 -1.29 23.74 26.43
N VAL A 396 -1.04 23.67 25.11
CA VAL A 396 -0.75 24.81 24.24
C VAL A 396 -1.81 24.95 23.15
N ARG A 397 -2.36 26.15 22.95
CA ARG A 397 -3.35 26.38 21.88
C ARG A 397 -2.70 26.98 20.63
N LEU A 398 -2.75 26.27 19.51
CA LEU A 398 -2.33 26.84 18.22
C LEU A 398 -3.29 27.96 17.80
N ALA A 399 -2.80 29.20 17.80
CA ALA A 399 -3.55 30.39 17.38
C ALA A 399 -2.87 31.06 16.18
N GLY A 400 -3.60 31.92 15.46
CA GLY A 400 -3.07 32.65 14.31
C GLY A 400 -2.81 31.79 13.06
N LEU A 401 -3.44 30.61 12.93
CA LEU A 401 -3.41 29.84 11.69
C LEU A 401 -4.08 30.66 10.57
N VAL A 402 -3.34 30.95 9.50
CA VAL A 402 -3.82 31.72 8.34
C VAL A 402 -3.97 30.88 7.09
N SER A 403 -3.27 29.74 7.01
CA SER A 403 -3.33 28.86 5.84
C SER A 403 -3.01 27.41 6.19
N ASP A 404 -3.74 26.51 5.55
CA ASP A 404 -3.50 25.07 5.51
C ASP A 404 -3.48 24.60 4.04
N PRO A 405 -2.32 24.24 3.48
CA PRO A 405 -2.21 23.79 2.10
C PRO A 405 -3.09 22.58 1.74
N ALA A 406 -3.41 21.69 2.69
CA ALA A 406 -4.29 20.55 2.42
C ALA A 406 -5.72 21.01 2.15
N ILE A 407 -6.21 21.97 2.95
CA ILE A 407 -7.52 22.59 2.76
C ILE A 407 -7.54 23.48 1.52
N GLY A 408 -6.47 24.22 1.25
CA GLY A 408 -6.32 25.02 0.03
C GLY A 408 -6.45 24.15 -1.21
N ALA A 409 -5.75 23.01 -1.23
CA ALA A 409 -5.86 22.01 -2.29
C ALA A 409 -7.27 21.41 -2.42
N TYR A 410 -7.95 21.13 -1.31
CA TYR A 410 -9.32 20.61 -1.30
C TYR A 410 -10.30 21.57 -1.98
N ILE A 411 -10.26 22.86 -1.64
CA ILE A 411 -11.14 23.86 -2.24
C ILE A 411 -10.81 24.06 -3.73
N VAL A 412 -9.53 24.09 -4.09
CA VAL A 412 -9.09 24.26 -5.48
C VAL A 412 -9.44 23.04 -6.33
N SER A 413 -9.43 21.83 -5.77
CA SER A 413 -9.68 20.58 -6.50
C SER A 413 -10.41 19.51 -5.66
N PRO A 414 -11.74 19.67 -5.44
CA PRO A 414 -12.53 18.78 -4.56
C PRO A 414 -12.62 17.32 -5.01
N GLY A 415 -12.36 17.05 -6.31
CA GLY A 415 -12.34 15.69 -6.85
C GLY A 415 -11.08 14.89 -6.48
N THR A 416 -10.05 15.54 -5.95
CA THR A 416 -8.83 14.88 -5.47
C THR A 416 -9.12 14.21 -4.13
N ARG A 417 -8.56 13.01 -3.91
CA ARG A 417 -8.73 12.25 -2.66
C ARG A 417 -7.47 12.15 -1.81
N ASN A 418 -6.34 12.62 -2.33
CA ASN A 418 -5.04 12.55 -1.66
C ASN A 418 -4.48 13.96 -1.49
N PHE A 419 -4.26 14.36 -0.23
CA PHE A 419 -3.78 15.69 0.16
C PHE A 419 -2.48 15.62 0.97
N GLU A 420 -1.76 14.50 0.86
CA GLU A 420 -0.44 14.33 1.48
C GLU A 420 0.55 15.39 0.97
N LEU A 421 1.38 15.92 1.87
CA LEU A 421 2.27 17.05 1.55
C LEU A 421 3.18 16.75 0.36
N GLY A 422 3.80 15.57 0.32
CA GLY A 422 4.68 15.16 -0.77
C GLY A 422 3.98 15.16 -2.14
N GLU A 423 2.73 14.71 -2.20
CA GLU A 423 1.93 14.68 -3.42
C GLU A 423 1.54 16.09 -3.86
N LEU A 424 1.18 16.97 -2.92
CA LEU A 424 0.88 18.37 -3.21
C LEU A 424 2.12 19.11 -3.74
N VAL A 425 3.28 18.92 -3.11
CA VAL A 425 4.55 19.50 -3.57
C VAL A 425 4.89 19.05 -4.98
N THR A 426 4.84 17.74 -5.26
CA THR A 426 5.16 17.24 -6.60
C THR A 426 4.15 17.72 -7.64
N ARG A 427 2.86 17.70 -7.31
CA ARG A 427 1.80 18.06 -8.25
C ARG A 427 1.76 19.56 -8.58
N TYR A 428 1.90 20.42 -7.59
CA TYR A 428 1.68 21.86 -7.74
C TYR A 428 2.96 22.68 -7.82
N LEU A 429 4.07 22.22 -7.22
CA LEU A 429 5.36 22.91 -7.26
C LEU A 429 6.36 22.24 -8.21
N GLY A 430 6.12 21.00 -8.64
CA GLY A 430 7.09 20.24 -9.46
C GLY A 430 8.37 19.85 -8.70
N LYS A 431 8.39 20.00 -7.38
CA LYS A 431 9.54 19.72 -6.50
C LYS A 431 9.42 18.36 -5.81
N SER A 432 10.49 17.93 -5.16
CA SER A 432 10.53 16.68 -4.35
C SER A 432 10.97 16.97 -2.92
N LEU A 433 10.34 16.29 -1.95
CA LEU A 433 10.75 16.26 -0.54
C LEU A 433 11.70 15.08 -0.26
N THR A 434 12.79 14.98 -1.01
CA THR A 434 13.79 13.90 -0.86
C THR A 434 15.06 14.38 -0.20
N PHE A 435 15.51 13.64 0.81
CA PHE A 435 16.82 13.81 1.44
C PHE A 435 17.90 13.00 0.70
N ALA A 436 19.12 13.53 0.62
CA ALA A 436 20.30 12.73 0.31
C ALA A 436 20.77 12.06 1.60
N GLU A 437 20.53 10.75 1.79
CA GLU A 437 20.98 10.03 2.99
C GLU A 437 22.48 10.26 3.23
N LYS A 438 22.85 10.66 4.46
CA LYS A 438 24.25 10.65 4.88
C LYS A 438 24.78 9.20 4.87
N PRO A 439 26.04 8.97 4.47
CA PRO A 439 26.64 7.64 4.47
C PRO A 439 26.50 6.92 5.83
N GLU A 440 26.34 5.60 5.79
CA GLU A 440 26.14 4.70 6.94
C GLU A 440 27.17 4.82 8.07
N GLU A 441 28.33 5.42 7.82
CA GLU A 441 29.45 5.50 8.78
C GLU A 441 29.20 6.47 9.95
N GLU A 442 28.19 7.36 9.89
CA GLU A 442 27.86 8.30 10.97
C GLU A 442 26.59 7.92 11.77
N ARG A 443 25.85 6.85 11.40
CA ARG A 443 24.70 6.37 12.19
C ARG A 443 25.21 5.68 13.45
N SER A 444 25.21 6.39 14.57
CA SER A 444 25.57 5.84 15.88
C SER A 444 24.63 4.68 16.25
N LEU A 445 25.16 3.47 16.32
CA LEU A 445 24.48 2.21 16.69
C LEU A 445 23.83 2.19 18.09
N PHE A 446 23.90 3.31 18.84
CA PHE A 446 23.50 3.39 20.26
C PHE A 446 22.48 4.49 20.58
N SER A 447 21.87 5.17 19.60
CA SER A 447 20.77 6.11 19.88
C SER A 447 19.41 5.40 19.82
N GLU A 448 18.78 5.19 20.98
CA GLU A 448 17.46 4.55 21.13
C GLU A 448 16.27 5.50 20.83
N GLU A 449 16.50 6.71 20.32
CA GLU A 449 15.43 7.65 19.95
C GLU A 449 15.39 7.86 18.43
N PRO A 450 14.20 7.95 17.80
CA PRO A 450 14.10 8.30 16.39
C PRO A 450 14.73 9.68 16.19
N GLU A 451 15.87 9.72 15.51
CA GLU A 451 16.59 10.96 15.24
C GLU A 451 15.72 11.83 14.33
N VAL A 452 15.11 12.87 14.91
CA VAL A 452 14.29 13.82 14.15
C VAL A 452 15.22 14.60 13.23
N SER A 453 15.11 14.38 11.92
CA SER A 453 15.87 15.16 10.94
C SER A 453 15.31 16.58 10.85
N GLY A 454 16.01 17.54 11.48
CA GLY A 454 15.67 18.96 11.41
C GLY A 454 15.69 19.53 9.99
N GLU A 455 16.58 19.01 9.13
CA GLU A 455 16.66 19.38 7.72
C GLU A 455 15.38 18.99 6.96
N LEU A 456 14.87 17.77 7.17
CA LEU A 456 13.61 17.33 6.57
C LEU A 456 12.42 18.17 7.06
N LEU A 457 12.33 18.43 8.36
CA LEU A 457 11.26 19.26 8.91
C LEU A 457 11.28 20.68 8.33
N ALA A 458 12.46 21.27 8.18
CA ALA A 458 12.60 22.60 7.58
C ALA A 458 12.24 22.62 6.09
N MET A 459 12.59 21.56 5.33
CA MET A 459 12.14 21.40 3.95
C MET A 459 10.61 21.32 3.86
N GLN A 460 9.97 20.57 4.75
CA GLN A 460 8.51 20.50 4.83
C GLN A 460 7.89 21.85 5.20
N ALA A 461 8.47 22.57 6.16
CA ALA A 461 8.02 23.92 6.52
C ALA A 461 8.16 24.89 5.34
N ARG A 462 9.26 24.81 4.58
CA ARG A 462 9.45 25.60 3.35
C ARG A 462 8.43 25.23 2.27
N ALA A 463 8.16 23.95 2.09
CA ALA A 463 7.14 23.48 1.17
C ALA A 463 5.74 23.99 1.55
N ASN A 464 5.41 24.04 2.85
CA ASN A 464 4.15 24.59 3.34
C ASN A 464 4.00 26.07 2.96
N LEU A 465 5.06 26.86 3.07
CA LEU A 465 5.07 28.26 2.65
C LEU A 465 4.79 28.41 1.15
N GLU A 466 5.57 27.73 0.30
CA GLU A 466 5.44 27.85 -1.16
C GLU A 466 4.10 27.30 -1.68
N LEU A 467 3.57 26.23 -1.06
CA LEU A 467 2.24 25.73 -1.38
C LEU A 467 1.14 26.71 -0.95
N SER A 468 1.28 27.37 0.20
CA SER A 468 0.33 28.40 0.61
C SER A 468 0.26 29.52 -0.41
N GLU A 469 1.42 30.04 -0.84
CA GLU A 469 1.48 31.09 -1.86
C GLU A 469 0.82 30.64 -3.18
N HIS A 470 1.06 29.39 -3.59
CA HIS A 470 0.42 28.82 -4.78
C HIS A 470 -1.11 28.76 -4.63
N PHE A 471 -1.61 28.21 -3.52
CA PHE A 471 -3.05 28.05 -3.32
C PHE A 471 -3.76 29.38 -3.04
N ASP A 472 -3.13 30.34 -2.38
CA ASP A 472 -3.70 31.68 -2.17
C ASP A 472 -3.98 32.36 -3.53
N ASN A 473 -3.06 32.22 -4.48
CA ASN A 473 -3.24 32.72 -5.85
C ASN A 473 -4.38 32.01 -6.60
N GLU A 474 -4.45 30.68 -6.52
CA GLU A 474 -5.52 29.89 -7.16
C GLU A 474 -6.91 30.18 -6.53
N LEU A 475 -6.97 30.28 -5.21
CA LEU A 475 -8.19 30.59 -4.46
C LEU A 475 -8.70 31.99 -4.80
N ALA A 476 -7.80 32.98 -4.94
CA ALA A 476 -8.16 34.33 -5.36
C ALA A 476 -8.75 34.34 -6.79
N GLN A 477 -8.15 33.59 -7.72
CA GLN A 477 -8.64 33.50 -9.10
C GLN A 477 -10.00 32.82 -9.21
N ARG A 478 -10.27 31.83 -8.36
CA ARG A 478 -11.50 31.02 -8.37
C ARG A 478 -12.60 31.53 -7.46
N GLY A 479 -12.33 32.59 -6.67
CA GLY A 479 -13.28 33.15 -5.70
C GLY A 479 -13.47 32.31 -4.43
N GLY A 480 -12.52 31.42 -4.10
CA GLY A 480 -12.57 30.56 -2.91
C GLY A 480 -11.94 31.15 -1.65
N ALA A 481 -11.32 32.34 -1.73
CA ALA A 481 -10.56 32.93 -0.63
C ALA A 481 -11.39 33.27 0.61
N GLU A 482 -12.64 33.73 0.43
CA GLU A 482 -13.54 34.03 1.55
C GLU A 482 -13.96 32.74 2.28
N LEU A 483 -14.33 31.69 1.54
CA LEU A 483 -14.65 30.37 2.10
C LEU A 483 -13.47 29.82 2.92
N PHE A 484 -12.26 29.88 2.35
CA PHE A 484 -11.05 29.40 3.01
C PHE A 484 -10.79 30.14 4.33
N SER A 485 -10.75 31.47 4.30
CA SER A 485 -10.33 32.28 5.46
C SER A 485 -11.42 32.44 6.54
N THR A 486 -12.70 32.48 6.17
CA THR A 486 -13.79 32.78 7.11
C THR A 486 -14.47 31.54 7.67
N ILE A 487 -14.41 30.40 6.95
CA ILE A 487 -15.09 29.17 7.33
C ILE A 487 -14.07 28.08 7.62
N GLU A 488 -13.24 27.69 6.64
CA GLU A 488 -12.44 26.47 6.75
C GLU A 488 -11.31 26.60 7.77
N ILE A 489 -10.52 27.69 7.73
CA ILE A 489 -9.41 27.89 8.66
C ILE A 489 -9.89 28.00 10.12
N PRO A 490 -10.92 28.79 10.47
CA PRO A 490 -11.46 28.81 11.84
C PRO A 490 -12.05 27.47 12.29
N LEU A 491 -12.63 26.69 11.37
CA LEU A 491 -13.26 25.41 11.68
C LEU A 491 -12.24 24.36 12.16
N ILE A 492 -10.99 24.41 11.68
CA ILE A 492 -9.93 23.49 12.11
C ILE A 492 -9.76 23.52 13.64
N GLY A 493 -9.69 24.71 14.24
CA GLY A 493 -9.53 24.86 15.68
C GLY A 493 -10.73 24.33 16.46
N VAL A 494 -11.95 24.58 15.97
CA VAL A 494 -13.19 24.05 16.57
C VAL A 494 -13.21 22.52 16.53
N LEU A 495 -12.83 21.92 15.39
CA LEU A 495 -12.77 20.47 15.25
C LEU A 495 -11.69 19.85 16.13
N ALA A 496 -10.54 20.51 16.28
CA ALA A 496 -9.48 20.07 17.20
C ALA A 496 -9.97 20.10 18.66
N ASP A 497 -10.66 21.17 19.09
CA ASP A 497 -11.23 21.30 20.43
C ASP A 497 -12.27 20.18 20.70
N LEU A 498 -13.15 19.89 19.73
CA LEU A 498 -14.14 18.82 19.82
C LEU A 498 -13.49 17.43 19.90
N GLU A 499 -12.50 17.16 19.06
CA GLU A 499 -11.85 15.85 19.00
C GLU A 499 -10.99 15.59 20.26
N ALA A 500 -10.29 16.61 20.76
CA ALA A 500 -9.52 16.53 22.00
C ALA A 500 -10.40 16.38 23.25
N THR A 501 -11.57 17.03 23.27
CA THR A 501 -12.53 16.89 24.38
C THR A 501 -13.20 15.51 24.38
N GLY A 502 -13.57 15.01 23.20
CA GLY A 502 -14.30 13.77 23.04
C GLY A 502 -15.74 13.81 23.59
N ILE A 503 -16.35 12.63 23.70
CA ILE A 503 -17.71 12.46 24.22
C ILE A 503 -17.67 11.40 25.32
N ALA A 504 -18.14 11.75 26.52
CA ALA A 504 -18.27 10.79 27.61
C ALA A 504 -19.37 9.76 27.30
N VAL A 505 -19.10 8.50 27.60
CA VAL A 505 -20.03 7.40 27.36
C VAL A 505 -20.29 6.65 28.66
N ASP A 506 -21.56 6.37 28.96
CA ASP A 506 -21.93 5.46 30.04
C ASP A 506 -21.63 4.02 29.63
N VAL A 507 -20.47 3.53 30.07
CA VAL A 507 -19.97 2.19 29.76
C VAL A 507 -20.92 1.11 30.31
N GLN A 508 -21.59 1.36 31.44
CA GLN A 508 -22.50 0.38 32.01
C GLN A 508 -23.79 0.27 31.19
N ALA A 509 -24.35 1.40 30.76
CA ALA A 509 -25.48 1.41 29.84
C ALA A 509 -25.13 0.76 28.50
N MET A 510 -23.94 1.04 27.94
CA MET A 510 -23.46 0.40 26.70
C MET A 510 -23.33 -1.12 26.83
N ARG A 511 -22.78 -1.63 27.94
CA ARG A 511 -22.74 -3.08 28.21
C ARG A 511 -24.14 -3.68 28.36
N GLY A 512 -25.08 -2.94 28.93
CA GLY A 512 -26.48 -3.35 29.00
C GLY A 512 -27.12 -3.47 27.61
N LEU A 513 -26.89 -2.49 26.73
CA LEU A 513 -27.34 -2.54 25.33
C LEU A 513 -26.68 -3.69 24.56
N GLU A 514 -25.37 -3.89 24.72
CA GLU A 514 -24.63 -5.02 24.13
C GLU A 514 -25.27 -6.37 24.52
N ALA A 515 -25.51 -6.58 25.81
CA ALA A 515 -26.15 -7.80 26.31
C ALA A 515 -27.58 -7.96 25.78
N THR A 516 -28.31 -6.87 25.60
CA THR A 516 -29.68 -6.87 25.07
C THR A 516 -29.68 -7.27 23.60
N PHE A 517 -28.82 -6.65 22.78
CA PHE A 517 -28.70 -6.97 21.36
C PHE A 517 -28.19 -8.39 21.13
N GLU A 518 -27.27 -8.89 21.98
CA GLU A 518 -26.83 -10.29 21.94
C GLU A 518 -28.00 -11.25 22.23
N ALA A 519 -28.79 -10.96 23.26
CA ALA A 519 -29.95 -11.77 23.61
C ALA A 519 -31.02 -11.77 22.50
N ASP A 520 -31.32 -10.60 21.92
CA ASP A 520 -32.28 -10.44 20.82
C ASP A 520 -31.79 -11.15 19.55
N ALA A 521 -30.50 -11.02 19.21
CA ALA A 521 -29.90 -11.71 18.08
C ALA A 521 -29.98 -13.24 18.25
N GLN A 522 -29.63 -13.76 19.43
CA GLN A 522 -29.75 -15.19 19.73
C GLN A 522 -31.20 -15.68 19.69
N ALA A 523 -32.15 -14.88 20.18
CA ALA A 523 -33.57 -15.20 20.11
C ALA A 523 -34.06 -15.25 18.66
N ALA A 524 -33.67 -14.29 17.82
CA ALA A 524 -34.00 -14.27 16.40
C ALA A 524 -33.40 -15.47 15.65
N VAL A 525 -32.14 -15.83 15.92
CA VAL A 525 -31.48 -17.02 15.35
C VAL A 525 -32.25 -18.29 15.74
N LYS A 526 -32.61 -18.46 17.01
CA LYS A 526 -33.41 -19.61 17.48
C LYS A 526 -34.77 -19.67 16.80
N GLN A 527 -35.46 -18.54 16.64
CA GLN A 527 -36.74 -18.49 15.94
C GLN A 527 -36.60 -18.83 14.46
N ALA A 528 -35.53 -18.37 13.79
CA ALA A 528 -35.24 -18.73 12.41
C ALA A 528 -35.00 -20.23 12.25
N HIS A 529 -34.14 -20.83 13.09
CA HIS A 529 -33.88 -22.28 13.08
C HIS A 529 -35.14 -23.10 13.39
N ALA A 530 -35.94 -22.68 14.37
CA ALA A 530 -37.21 -23.34 14.69
C ALA A 530 -38.23 -23.24 13.55
N SER A 531 -38.26 -22.13 12.82
CA SER A 531 -39.18 -21.95 11.69
C SER A 531 -38.81 -22.85 10.52
N VAL A 532 -37.51 -23.07 10.28
CA VAL A 532 -36.98 -23.88 9.19
C VAL A 532 -37.00 -25.37 9.53
N GLY A 533 -36.69 -25.73 10.78
CA GLY A 533 -36.67 -27.10 11.30
C GLY A 533 -35.27 -27.69 11.44
N HIS A 534 -34.22 -26.94 11.09
CA HIS A 534 -32.82 -27.29 11.32
C HIS A 534 -31.95 -26.03 11.48
N GLU A 535 -30.72 -26.21 11.95
CA GLU A 535 -29.75 -25.13 12.08
C GLU A 535 -29.07 -24.82 10.75
N PHE A 536 -28.78 -23.54 10.52
CA PHE A 536 -28.00 -23.02 9.39
C PHE A 536 -27.32 -21.71 9.77
N ASN A 537 -26.32 -21.27 9.01
CA ASN A 537 -25.60 -20.03 9.27
C ASN A 537 -26.32 -18.83 8.62
N LEU A 538 -26.95 -17.98 9.43
CA LEU A 538 -27.62 -16.75 8.97
C LEU A 538 -26.63 -15.68 8.44
N GLY A 539 -25.34 -15.81 8.71
CA GLY A 539 -24.31 -14.96 8.11
C GLY A 539 -23.86 -15.44 6.72
N SER A 540 -24.36 -16.57 6.22
CA SER A 540 -24.00 -17.13 4.92
C SER A 540 -25.09 -16.86 3.88
N PRO A 541 -24.88 -15.92 2.94
CA PRO A 541 -25.87 -15.62 1.89
C PRO A 541 -26.23 -16.84 1.04
N LYS A 542 -25.34 -17.83 0.92
CA LYS A 542 -25.59 -19.06 0.15
C LYS A 542 -26.58 -19.98 0.86
N GLN A 543 -26.37 -20.23 2.16
CA GLN A 543 -27.29 -21.07 2.95
C GLN A 543 -28.66 -20.41 3.10
N LEU A 544 -28.68 -19.08 3.25
CA LEU A 544 -29.93 -18.31 3.23
C LEU A 544 -30.68 -18.43 1.90
N GLN A 545 -29.99 -18.38 0.76
CA GLN A 545 -30.62 -18.56 -0.55
C GLN A 545 -31.26 -19.94 -0.71
N GLU A 546 -30.57 -20.99 -0.27
CA GLU A 546 -31.06 -22.37 -0.31
C GLU A 546 -32.33 -22.52 0.54
N VAL A 547 -32.30 -22.08 1.79
CA VAL A 547 -33.44 -22.12 2.70
C VAL A 547 -34.62 -21.28 2.18
N LEU A 548 -34.39 -20.04 1.73
CA LEU A 548 -35.46 -19.13 1.31
C LEU A 548 -36.08 -19.54 -0.04
N PHE A 549 -35.26 -19.79 -1.05
CA PHE A 549 -35.73 -19.94 -2.44
C PHE A 549 -35.92 -21.41 -2.86
N GLU A 550 -35.17 -22.35 -2.29
CA GLU A 550 -35.27 -23.76 -2.65
C GLU A 550 -36.19 -24.51 -1.68
N GLU A 551 -35.91 -24.47 -0.39
CA GLU A 551 -36.70 -25.21 0.61
C GLU A 551 -38.07 -24.59 0.85
N ARG A 552 -38.12 -23.27 1.05
CA ARG A 552 -39.36 -22.53 1.34
C ARG A 552 -40.07 -22.03 0.09
N GLY A 553 -39.42 -22.10 -1.07
CA GLY A 553 -40.02 -21.76 -2.36
C GLY A 553 -40.47 -20.30 -2.48
N LEU A 554 -39.84 -19.37 -1.75
CA LEU A 554 -40.16 -17.95 -1.84
C LEU A 554 -39.86 -17.38 -3.24
N PRO A 555 -40.56 -16.31 -3.67
CA PRO A 555 -40.28 -15.65 -4.94
C PRO A 555 -38.82 -15.19 -5.00
N LYS A 556 -38.16 -15.48 -6.12
CA LYS A 556 -36.77 -15.10 -6.35
C LYS A 556 -36.66 -13.58 -6.53
N THR A 557 -35.70 -12.97 -5.83
CA THR A 557 -35.41 -11.53 -5.85
C THR A 557 -34.52 -11.14 -7.05
N LYS A 558 -33.83 -10.00 -6.99
CA LYS A 558 -32.86 -9.56 -8.01
C LYS A 558 -31.71 -10.58 -8.17
N LYS A 559 -31.46 -10.98 -9.42
CA LYS A 559 -30.37 -11.91 -9.78
C LYS A 559 -29.00 -11.24 -9.61
N ILE A 560 -28.07 -11.96 -8.97
CA ILE A 560 -26.66 -11.61 -8.80
C ILE A 560 -25.76 -12.72 -9.40
N LYS A 561 -24.44 -12.49 -9.44
CA LYS A 561 -23.49 -13.45 -10.03
C LYS A 561 -23.53 -14.83 -9.39
N THR A 562 -23.85 -14.91 -8.10
CA THR A 562 -23.85 -16.15 -7.30
C THR A 562 -25.27 -16.66 -6.94
N GLY A 563 -26.32 -16.15 -7.59
CA GLY A 563 -27.71 -16.57 -7.35
C GLY A 563 -28.68 -15.39 -7.28
N TYR A 564 -29.39 -15.26 -6.16
CA TYR A 564 -30.37 -14.20 -5.91
C TYR A 564 -30.00 -13.43 -4.64
N THR A 565 -30.24 -12.13 -4.63
CA THR A 565 -29.92 -11.31 -3.47
C THR A 565 -30.75 -11.73 -2.24
N THR A 566 -30.11 -11.71 -1.07
CA THR A 566 -30.75 -11.95 0.24
C THR A 566 -30.83 -10.67 1.07
N ASP A 567 -30.60 -9.53 0.41
CA ASP A 567 -30.75 -8.21 0.99
C ASP A 567 -32.19 -7.98 1.46
N ALA A 568 -32.35 -7.34 2.62
CA ALA A 568 -33.64 -7.13 3.25
C ALA A 568 -34.55 -6.19 2.44
N GLU A 569 -33.99 -5.34 1.58
CA GLU A 569 -34.73 -4.40 0.73
C GLU A 569 -35.13 -4.95 -0.64
N ALA A 570 -34.83 -6.23 -0.94
CA ALA A 570 -34.87 -6.78 -2.30
C ALA A 570 -36.16 -7.47 -2.75
#